data_AF-A0A921GEC9-F1
#
_entry.id   AF-A0A921GEC9-F1
#
_cell.length_a   1.000
_cell.length_b   1.000
_cell.length_c   1.000
_cell.angle_alpha   90.00
_cell.angle_beta   90.00
_cell.angle_gamma   90.00
#
_symmetry.space_group_name_H-M   'P 1'
#
loop_
_entity.id
_entity.type
_entity.pdbx_description
1 polymer ?
#
loop_
_entity_poly.entity_id
_entity_poly.type
_entity_poly.pdbx_seq_one_letter_code
_entity_poly.pdbx_strand_id
1 'polypeptide(L)'
;MSKKRRLVYNGHHGVAGEEAQCLWCGRLTTEHAFVVNPGGTPVLKCCCEGHYELTEEFIERDSRIRPIFYVVIGALCLASALSMWLEFSPVWSSLPLVGIAAAILVWPRVLPRYEYYLPLGLVRTRKVVRVIACALLAFSLVVTAARFGLIPG
;
A
#
# COMPACT_ATOMS: atom_id res chain seq x y z
N MET A 1 -26.35 11.87 -24.38
CA MET A 1 -25.86 11.09 -25.54
C MET A 1 -24.33 11.15 -25.57
N SER A 2 -23.70 10.03 -25.96
CA SER A 2 -22.29 9.91 -26.38
C SER A 2 -21.24 10.04 -25.26
N LYS A 3 -20.32 9.10 -25.00
CA LYS A 3 -19.90 7.93 -25.79
C LYS A 3 -19.18 6.99 -24.80
N LYS A 4 -19.79 5.87 -24.39
CA LYS A 4 -19.03 4.77 -23.76
C LYS A 4 -18.03 4.29 -24.82
N ARG A 5 -16.78 4.74 -24.77
CA ARG A 5 -15.72 4.12 -25.57
C ARG A 5 -15.34 2.82 -24.87
N ARG A 6 -16.12 1.78 -25.19
CA ARG A 6 -15.77 0.38 -24.97
C ARG A 6 -14.54 0.10 -25.83
N LEU A 7 -13.37 0.09 -25.20
CA LEU A 7 -12.22 -0.57 -25.78
C LEU A 7 -12.36 -2.07 -25.48
N VAL A 8 -12.94 -2.76 -26.46
CA VAL A 8 -12.83 -4.20 -26.62
C VAL A 8 -11.34 -4.47 -26.91
N TYR A 9 -10.67 -5.19 -26.01
CA TYR A 9 -9.32 -5.69 -26.27
C TYR A 9 -9.28 -7.22 -26.11
N ASN A 10 -8.63 -7.84 -27.10
CA ASN A 10 -8.56 -9.27 -27.32
C ASN A 10 -7.57 -9.94 -26.34
N GLY A 11 -8.03 -11.00 -25.69
CA GLY A 11 -7.17 -11.96 -25.00
C GLY A 11 -7.35 -11.97 -23.49
N HIS A 12 -8.01 -13.04 -23.01
CA HIS A 12 -8.19 -13.44 -21.62
C HIS A 12 -9.20 -12.65 -20.78
N HIS A 13 -10.38 -13.26 -20.71
CA HIS A 13 -11.58 -12.91 -19.97
C HIS A 13 -11.30 -12.70 -18.47
N GLY A 14 -11.77 -11.58 -17.92
CA GLY A 14 -12.58 -11.69 -16.71
C GLY A 14 -13.89 -12.34 -17.12
N VAL A 15 -14.26 -13.47 -16.50
CA VAL A 15 -15.43 -14.23 -16.95
C VAL A 15 -16.66 -13.34 -16.78
N ALA A 16 -17.40 -13.11 -17.87
CA ALA A 16 -18.64 -12.33 -17.81
C ALA A 16 -19.58 -12.98 -16.78
N GLY A 17 -20.04 -12.23 -15.79
CA GLY A 17 -20.89 -12.74 -14.71
C GLY A 17 -20.15 -13.29 -13.48
N GLU A 18 -18.81 -13.37 -13.49
CA GLU A 18 -18.05 -13.74 -12.30
C GLU A 18 -18.04 -12.58 -11.30
N GLU A 19 -18.48 -12.82 -10.08
CA GLU A 19 -18.42 -11.82 -9.01
C GLU A 19 -16.97 -11.66 -8.56
N ALA A 20 -16.45 -10.43 -8.59
CA ALA A 20 -15.22 -10.12 -7.86
C ALA A 20 -15.34 -8.77 -7.15
N GLN A 21 -14.42 -8.50 -6.26
CA GLN A 21 -14.38 -7.23 -5.56
C GLN A 21 -13.74 -6.15 -6.42
N CYS A 22 -14.32 -4.95 -6.37
CA CYS A 22 -13.75 -3.78 -6.99
C CYS A 22 -12.42 -3.44 -6.33
N LEU A 23 -11.36 -3.34 -7.12
CA LEU A 23 -10.01 -3.05 -6.62
C LEU A 23 -9.95 -1.73 -5.82
N TRP A 24 -10.71 -0.70 -6.21
CA TRP A 24 -10.70 0.58 -5.51
C TRP A 24 -11.45 0.57 -4.17
N CYS A 25 -12.73 0.15 -4.21
CA CYS A 25 -13.66 0.32 -3.07
C CYS A 25 -13.98 -0.97 -2.31
N GLY A 26 -13.59 -2.14 -2.84
CA GLY A 26 -13.79 -3.46 -2.24
C GLY A 26 -15.22 -4.00 -2.36
N ARG A 27 -16.15 -3.29 -3.04
CA ARG A 27 -17.52 -3.77 -3.25
C ARG A 27 -17.54 -4.87 -4.30
N LEU A 28 -18.38 -5.89 -4.08
CA LEU A 28 -18.65 -6.91 -5.10
C LEU A 28 -19.21 -6.28 -6.38
N THR A 29 -18.73 -6.75 -7.52
CA THR A 29 -19.14 -6.28 -8.84
C THR A 29 -19.00 -7.39 -9.88
N THR A 30 -19.98 -7.43 -10.78
CA THR A 30 -19.99 -8.26 -12.00
C THR A 30 -19.61 -7.45 -13.24
N GLU A 31 -19.26 -6.16 -13.07
CA GLU A 31 -18.86 -5.28 -14.16
C GLU A 31 -17.55 -5.75 -14.80
N HIS A 32 -17.52 -5.77 -16.12
CA HIS A 32 -16.42 -6.29 -16.93
C HIS A 32 -15.91 -5.25 -17.93
N ALA A 33 -16.52 -4.07 -17.99
CA ALA A 33 -16.05 -2.96 -18.81
C ALA A 33 -14.78 -2.29 -18.25
N PHE A 34 -14.52 -2.42 -16.94
CA PHE A 34 -13.47 -1.68 -16.23
C PHE A 34 -12.42 -2.62 -15.64
N VAL A 35 -11.68 -3.32 -16.50
CA VAL A 35 -10.63 -4.28 -16.12
C VAL A 35 -9.26 -3.60 -16.12
N VAL A 36 -8.55 -3.70 -15.01
CA VAL A 36 -7.27 -3.01 -14.75
C VAL A 36 -6.06 -3.82 -15.23
N ASN A 37 -6.15 -5.15 -15.20
CA ASN A 37 -5.09 -6.07 -15.64
C ASN A 37 -5.64 -7.08 -16.66
N PRO A 38 -5.85 -6.69 -17.93
CA PRO A 38 -6.31 -7.62 -18.95
C PRO A 38 -5.37 -8.84 -19.02
N GLY A 39 -5.93 -10.04 -18.91
CA GLY A 39 -5.19 -11.31 -18.90
C GLY A 39 -4.41 -11.64 -17.63
N GLY A 40 -4.53 -10.84 -16.57
CA GLY A 40 -3.97 -11.18 -15.26
C GLY A 40 -4.86 -12.14 -14.45
N THR A 41 -4.24 -12.98 -13.63
CA THR A 41 -4.92 -13.87 -12.69
C THR A 41 -4.49 -13.55 -11.25
N PRO A 42 -5.41 -13.15 -10.35
CA PRO A 42 -6.82 -12.87 -10.56
C PRO A 42 -7.10 -11.61 -11.40
N VAL A 43 -8.29 -11.54 -11.97
CA VAL A 43 -8.77 -10.36 -12.72
C VAL A 43 -9.11 -9.25 -11.73
N LEU A 44 -8.42 -8.13 -11.87
CA LEU A 44 -8.63 -6.89 -11.14
C LEU A 44 -9.58 -6.00 -11.94
N LYS A 45 -10.72 -5.67 -11.34
CA LYS A 45 -11.76 -4.86 -11.97
C LYS A 45 -12.30 -3.78 -11.06
N CYS A 46 -12.97 -2.79 -11.64
CA CYS A 46 -13.63 -1.71 -10.94
C CYS A 46 -15.14 -1.72 -11.20
N CYS A 47 -15.92 -1.26 -10.22
CA CYS A 47 -17.39 -1.24 -10.33
C CYS A 47 -17.94 -0.09 -11.19
N CYS A 48 -17.13 0.92 -11.49
CA CYS A 48 -17.50 2.07 -12.31
C CYS A 48 -16.26 2.75 -12.91
N GLU A 49 -16.48 3.59 -13.92
CA GLU A 49 -15.45 4.35 -14.66
C GLU A 49 -14.61 5.24 -13.73
N GLY A 50 -15.24 6.00 -12.82
CA GLY A 50 -14.49 6.86 -11.90
C GLY A 50 -13.55 6.09 -10.96
N HIS A 51 -13.92 4.89 -10.52
CA HIS A 51 -13.01 4.05 -9.73
C HIS A 51 -11.89 3.47 -10.58
N TYR A 52 -12.16 3.19 -11.85
CA TYR A 52 -11.17 2.71 -12.80
C TYR A 52 -10.10 3.77 -13.07
N GLU A 53 -10.50 4.99 -13.43
CA GLU A 53 -9.59 6.13 -13.66
C GLU A 53 -8.72 6.41 -12.42
N LEU A 54 -9.33 6.47 -11.23
CA LEU A 54 -8.59 6.65 -9.98
C LEU A 54 -7.61 5.52 -9.69
N THR A 55 -7.95 4.30 -10.10
CA THR A 55 -7.08 3.13 -9.94
C THR A 55 -5.92 3.16 -10.93
N GLU A 56 -6.14 3.52 -12.19
CA GLU A 56 -5.07 3.70 -13.17
C GLU A 56 -4.10 4.79 -12.73
N GLU A 57 -4.61 5.96 -12.34
CA GLU A 57 -3.79 7.07 -11.84
C GLU A 57 -3.00 6.66 -10.59
N PHE A 58 -3.62 5.86 -9.72
CA PHE A 58 -2.94 5.30 -8.57
C PHE A 58 -1.79 4.37 -8.98
N ILE A 59 -2.03 3.41 -9.88
CA ILE A 59 -1.04 2.43 -10.32
C ILE A 59 0.12 3.11 -11.04
N GLU A 60 -0.17 4.09 -11.90
CA GLU A 60 0.86 4.85 -12.61
C GLU A 60 1.75 5.64 -11.64
N ARG A 61 1.15 6.30 -10.65
CA ARG A 61 1.92 7.01 -9.62
C ARG A 61 2.70 6.04 -8.73
N ASP A 62 2.12 4.89 -8.44
CA ASP A 62 2.71 3.87 -7.59
C ASP A 62 3.93 3.23 -8.25
N SER A 63 3.84 2.86 -9.53
CA SER A 63 4.94 2.22 -10.27
C SER A 63 6.20 3.09 -10.33
N ARG A 64 6.05 4.42 -10.40
CA ARG A 64 7.18 5.37 -10.39
C ARG A 64 7.84 5.49 -9.01
N ILE A 65 7.06 5.46 -7.94
CA ILE A 65 7.55 5.77 -6.58
C ILE A 65 7.95 4.49 -5.81
N ARG A 66 7.35 3.35 -6.13
CA ARG A 66 7.57 2.08 -5.42
C ARG A 66 9.05 1.66 -5.35
N PRO A 67 9.87 1.78 -6.40
CA PRO A 67 11.29 1.45 -6.30
C PRO A 67 12.02 2.33 -5.26
N ILE A 68 11.74 3.63 -5.28
CA ILE A 68 12.33 4.60 -4.34
C ILE A 68 11.93 4.25 -2.90
N PHE A 69 10.66 3.91 -2.69
CA PHE A 69 10.16 3.48 -1.38
C PHE A 69 10.91 2.25 -0.85
N TYR A 70 11.11 1.23 -1.68
CA TYR A 70 11.85 0.03 -1.25
C TYR A 70 13.33 0.30 -0.99
N VAL A 71 13.97 1.21 -1.74
CA VAL A 71 15.33 1.64 -1.45
C VAL A 71 15.40 2.33 -0.09
N VAL A 72 14.47 3.23 0.22
CA VAL A 72 14.42 3.94 1.52
C VAL A 72 14.19 2.96 2.68
N ILE A 73 13.22 2.05 2.55
CA ILE A 73 12.95 1.03 3.59
C ILE A 73 14.15 0.10 3.75
N GLY A 74 14.76 -0.34 2.65
CA GLY A 74 15.96 -1.19 2.68
C GLY A 74 17.14 -0.52 3.39
N ALA A 75 17.39 0.76 3.10
CA ALA A 75 18.43 1.54 3.76
C ALA A 75 18.16 1.71 5.27
N LEU A 76 16.91 1.95 5.67
CA LEU A 76 16.53 2.05 7.07
C LEU A 76 16.65 0.70 7.81
N CYS A 77 16.27 -0.40 7.17
CA CYS A 77 16.47 -1.74 7.73
C CYS A 77 17.96 -2.06 7.92
N LEU A 78 18.80 -1.70 6.95
CA LEU A 78 20.25 -1.86 7.05
C LEU A 78 20.82 -1.00 8.18
N ALA A 79 20.40 0.26 8.30
CA ALA A 79 20.78 1.14 9.40
C ALA A 79 20.34 0.57 10.75
N SER A 80 19.13 -0.01 10.83
CA SER A 80 18.64 -0.70 12.01
C SER A 80 19.53 -1.89 12.39
N ALA A 81 19.88 -2.74 11.43
CA ALA A 81 20.75 -3.89 11.67
C ALA A 81 22.16 -3.47 12.12
N LEU A 82 22.75 -2.46 11.45
CA LEU A 82 24.05 -1.91 11.82
C LEU A 82 24.03 -1.30 13.23
N SER A 83 22.94 -0.64 13.61
CA SER A 83 22.81 -0.07 14.96
C SER A 83 22.83 -1.13 16.06
N MET A 84 22.26 -2.31 15.79
CA MET A 84 22.28 -3.46 16.70
C MET A 84 23.65 -4.13 16.74
N TRP A 85 24.34 -4.20 15.60
CA TRP A 85 25.64 -4.86 15.49
C TRP A 85 26.80 -4.06 16.09
N LEU A 86 26.77 -2.73 15.96
CA LEU A 86 27.83 -1.83 16.44
C LEU A 86 27.62 -1.34 17.88
N GLU A 87 26.65 -1.91 18.61
CA GLU A 87 26.30 -1.53 19.99
C GLU A 87 26.17 -0.01 20.18
N PHE A 88 25.59 0.68 19.19
CA PHE A 88 25.33 2.11 19.31
C PHE A 88 24.47 2.40 20.54
N SER A 89 24.70 3.56 21.17
CA SER A 89 24.00 3.91 22.41
C SER A 89 22.48 3.67 22.29
N PRO A 90 21.80 3.26 23.37
CA PRO A 90 20.41 2.79 23.36
C PRO A 90 19.39 3.82 22.84
N VAL A 91 19.80 5.09 22.73
CA VAL A 91 19.03 6.21 22.22
C VAL A 91 18.92 6.18 20.68
N TRP A 92 20.03 5.98 19.98
CA TRP A 92 20.10 6.06 18.51
C TRP A 92 19.55 4.80 17.82
N SER A 93 19.51 3.66 18.52
CA SER A 93 19.01 2.38 17.97
C SER A 93 17.52 2.38 17.63
N SER A 94 16.74 3.32 18.19
CA SER A 94 15.30 3.44 17.93
C SER A 94 14.94 4.29 16.69
N LEU A 95 15.88 5.12 16.21
CA LEU A 95 15.63 6.06 15.10
C LEU A 95 15.32 5.37 13.76
N PRO A 96 15.99 4.25 13.37
CA PRO A 96 15.65 3.55 12.14
C PRO A 96 14.21 3.03 12.13
N LEU A 97 13.72 2.52 13.28
CA LEU A 97 12.34 2.07 13.46
C LEU A 97 11.32 3.22 13.32
N VAL A 98 11.61 4.38 13.91
CA VAL A 98 10.80 5.59 13.73
C VAL A 98 10.78 6.01 12.25
N GLY A 99 11.93 5.96 11.59
CA GLY A 99 12.05 6.24 10.16
C GLY A 99 11.21 5.30 9.28
N ILE A 100 11.22 3.99 9.58
CA ILE A 100 10.41 3.00 8.86
C ILE A 100 8.92 3.29 9.06
N ALA A 101 8.48 3.52 10.30
CA ALA A 101 7.09 3.82 10.60
C ALA A 101 6.61 5.11 9.91
N ALA A 102 7.44 6.15 9.90
CA ALA A 102 7.16 7.41 9.20
C ALA A 102 7.09 7.21 7.68
N ALA A 103 8.02 6.45 7.09
CA ALA A 103 8.01 6.16 5.66
C ALA A 103 6.73 5.41 5.24
N ILE A 104 6.28 4.44 6.03
CA ILE A 104 5.03 3.69 5.79
C ILE A 104 3.79 4.60 5.92
N LEU A 105 3.81 5.60 6.82
CA LEU A 105 2.70 6.56 6.95
C LEU A 105 2.56 7.46 5.72
N VAL A 106 3.68 7.99 5.22
CA VAL A 106 3.72 8.84 4.03
C VAL A 106 3.34 8.02 2.80
N TRP A 107 3.87 6.79 2.69
CA TRP A 107 3.61 5.88 1.58
C TRP A 107 3.10 4.51 2.07
N PRO A 108 1.77 4.36 2.28
CA PRO A 108 1.15 3.10 2.70
C PRO A 108 1.05 2.11 1.53
N ARG A 109 2.16 1.86 0.84
CA ARG A 109 2.30 1.09 -0.40
C ARG A 109 3.06 -0.21 -0.15
N VAL A 110 2.74 -0.85 0.97
CA VAL A 110 3.54 -1.94 1.52
C VAL A 110 3.34 -3.24 0.74
N LEU A 111 2.15 -3.46 0.17
CA LEU A 111 1.84 -4.74 -0.47
C LEU A 111 2.42 -4.82 -1.89
N PRO A 112 3.21 -5.86 -2.19
CA PRO A 112 3.92 -5.98 -3.46
C PRO A 112 2.99 -6.30 -4.63
N ARG A 113 1.83 -6.93 -4.39
CA ARG A 113 0.85 -7.26 -5.43
C ARG A 113 -0.48 -6.56 -5.16
N TYR A 114 -1.11 -6.09 -6.24
CA TYR A 114 -2.41 -5.41 -6.17
C TYR A 114 -3.57 -6.34 -5.78
N GLU A 115 -3.39 -7.64 -5.98
CA GLU A 115 -4.33 -8.70 -5.62
C GLU A 115 -4.66 -8.70 -4.11
N TYR A 116 -3.67 -8.39 -3.27
CA TYR A 116 -3.87 -8.33 -1.82
C TYR A 116 -4.79 -7.19 -1.37
N TYR A 117 -5.09 -6.23 -2.26
CA TYR A 117 -6.03 -5.15 -1.97
C TYR A 117 -7.48 -5.52 -2.29
N LEU A 118 -7.75 -6.60 -3.04
CA LEU A 118 -9.10 -7.04 -3.40
C LEU A 118 -10.07 -7.16 -2.20
N PRO A 119 -9.75 -7.89 -1.09
CA PRO A 119 -10.68 -8.15 0.02
C PRO A 119 -11.32 -6.90 0.62
N LEU A 120 -10.57 -5.80 0.67
CA LEU A 120 -10.98 -4.57 1.35
C LEU A 120 -11.13 -3.38 0.39
N GLY A 121 -10.54 -3.47 -0.79
CA GLY A 121 -10.32 -2.35 -1.69
C GLY A 121 -9.16 -1.46 -1.26
N LEU A 122 -8.55 -0.82 -2.26
CA LEU A 122 -7.38 0.05 -2.14
C LEU A 122 -7.59 1.23 -1.18
N VAL A 123 -8.81 1.75 -1.09
CA VAL A 123 -9.14 2.84 -0.15
C VAL A 123 -9.09 2.37 1.30
N ARG A 124 -9.70 1.22 1.62
CA ARG A 124 -9.76 0.73 3.00
C ARG A 124 -8.42 0.18 3.45
N THR A 125 -7.72 -0.59 2.61
CA THR A 125 -6.39 -1.12 2.94
C THR A 125 -5.41 0.00 3.29
N ARG A 126 -5.37 1.09 2.52
CA ARG A 126 -4.51 2.24 2.84
C ARG A 126 -4.86 2.90 4.16
N LYS A 127 -6.14 2.98 4.53
CA LYS A 127 -6.56 3.49 5.84
C LYS A 127 -6.07 2.58 6.97
N VAL A 128 -6.24 1.26 6.83
CA VAL A 128 -5.79 0.29 7.84
C VAL A 128 -4.26 0.34 8.00
N VAL A 129 -3.52 0.34 6.90
CA VAL A 129 -2.05 0.45 6.92
C VAL A 129 -1.60 1.73 7.62
N ARG A 130 -2.25 2.87 7.37
CA ARG A 130 -1.94 4.13 8.07
C ARG A 130 -2.24 4.04 9.57
N VAL A 131 -3.35 3.44 9.97
CA VAL A 131 -3.68 3.26 11.40
C VAL A 131 -2.63 2.40 12.10
N ILE A 132 -2.23 1.27 11.49
CA ILE A 132 -1.19 0.39 12.03
C ILE A 132 0.14 1.15 12.13
N ALA A 133 0.52 1.89 11.08
CA ALA A 133 1.75 2.66 11.07
C ALA A 133 1.75 3.80 12.10
N CYS A 134 0.60 4.46 12.35
CA CYS A 134 0.45 5.43 13.43
C CYS A 134 0.65 4.78 14.80
N ALA A 135 0.06 3.60 15.03
CA ALA A 135 0.22 2.87 16.28
C ALA A 135 1.69 2.47 16.53
N LEU A 136 2.37 1.96 15.49
CA LEU A 136 3.79 1.64 15.56
C LEU A 136 4.65 2.88 15.80
N LEU A 137 4.38 3.99 15.12
CA LEU A 137 5.11 5.23 15.33
C LEU A 137 4.92 5.76 16.75
N ALA A 138 3.68 5.76 17.27
CA ALA A 138 3.41 6.17 18.65
C ALA A 138 4.15 5.27 19.64
N PHE A 139 4.12 3.95 19.45
CA PHE A 139 4.85 3.00 20.28
C PHE A 139 6.36 3.26 20.24
N SER A 140 6.94 3.43 19.04
CA SER A 140 8.36 3.74 18.88
C SER A 140 8.73 5.04 19.57
N LEU A 141 7.92 6.10 19.43
CA LEU A 141 8.15 7.37 20.10
C LEU A 141 8.09 7.26 21.64
N VAL A 142 7.15 6.47 22.18
CA VAL A 142 7.07 6.23 23.62
C VAL A 142 8.31 5.52 24.14
N VAL A 143 8.79 4.48 23.43
CA VAL A 143 10.02 3.77 23.78
C VAL A 143 11.22 4.71 23.73
N THR A 144 11.31 5.54 22.69
CA THR A 144 12.37 6.55 22.57
C THR A 144 12.30 7.56 23.73
N ALA A 145 11.12 8.10 24.04
CA ALA A 145 10.92 9.07 25.13
C ALA A 145 11.25 8.49 26.51
N ALA A 146 10.86 7.25 26.79
CA ALA A 146 11.23 6.53 28.02
C ALA A 146 12.74 6.37 28.13
N ARG A 147 13.43 6.04 27.03
CA ARG A 147 14.91 5.94 27.01
C ARG A 147 15.63 7.26 27.17
N PHE A 148 15.01 8.37 26.78
CA PHE A 148 15.52 9.72 27.04
C PHE A 148 15.24 10.21 28.48
N GLY A 149 14.56 9.42 29.32
CA GLY A 149 14.20 9.80 30.69
C GLY A 149 13.12 10.89 30.77
N LEU A 150 12.38 11.12 29.67
CA LEU A 150 11.27 12.09 29.62
C LEU A 150 9.97 11.52 30.21
N ILE A 151 9.90 10.22 30.44
CA ILE A 151 8.78 9.51 31.06
C ILE A 151 9.37 8.66 32.20
N PRO A 152 8.86 8.75 33.44
CA PRO A 152 9.30 7.87 34.52
C PRO A 152 8.94 6.42 34.16
N GLY A 153 9.94 5.54 34.22
CA GLY A 153 9.78 4.09 34.04
C GLY A 153 9.12 3.42 35.24
#